data_AF-A0A841JRL7-F1
#
_entry.id   AF-A0A841JRL7-F1
#
_cell.length_a   1.000
_cell.length_b   1.000
_cell.length_c   1.000
_cell.angle_alpha   90.00
_cell.angle_beta   90.00
_cell.angle_gamma   90.00
#
_symmetry.space_group_name_H-M   'P 1'
#
loop_
_entity.id
_entity.type
_entity.pdbx_description
1 polymer ?
#
loop_
_entity_poly.entity_id
_entity_poly.type
_entity_poly.pdbx_seq_one_letter_code
_entity_poly.pdbx_strand_id
1 'polypeptide(L)' 'MIGDGVIEAPAMAKSTVGITTGAAGSDVALETAYIALMADRLDNLPFAALQSMV' A
#
# COMPACT_ATOMS: atom_id res chain seq x y z
N MET A 1 -6.32 -1.17 -3.55
CA MET A 1 -6.50 0.25 -3.19
C MET A 1 -5.13 0.85 -2.93
N ILE A 2 -4.92 2.12 -3.28
CA ILE A 2 -3.69 2.84 -2.97
C ILE A 2 -4.05 3.99 -2.03
N GLY A 3 -3.33 4.15 -0.93
CA GLY A 3 -3.55 5.21 0.04
C GLY A 3 -2.35 5.38 0.98
N ASP A 4 -2.15 6.58 1.48
CA ASP A 4 -1.04 6.99 2.34
C ASP A 4 -1.52 7.46 3.73
N GLY A 5 -2.80 7.76 3.90
CA GLY A 5 -3.34 8.30 5.14
C GLY A 5 -4.19 7.37 5.99
N VAL A 6 -4.54 7.88 7.17
CA VAL A 6 -5.43 7.27 8.16
C VAL A 6 -6.87 7.17 7.64
N ILE A 7 -7.30 8.14 6.82
CA ILE A 7 -8.66 8.22 6.28
C ILE A 7 -8.90 7.06 5.29
N GLU A 8 -7.85 6.66 4.59
CA GLU A 8 -7.84 5.61 3.57
C GLU A 8 -7.77 4.21 4.19
N ALA A 9 -7.28 4.08 5.42
CA ALA A 9 -7.08 2.80 6.10
C ALA A 9 -8.34 1.90 6.17
N PRO A 10 -9.55 2.39 6.51
CA PRO A 10 -10.75 1.56 6.54
C PRO A 10 -11.13 0.98 5.17
N ALA A 11 -10.82 1.69 4.09
CA ALA A 11 -11.09 1.26 2.73
C ALA A 11 -9.95 0.34 2.21
N MET A 12 -8.70 0.59 2.61
CA MET A 12 -7.57 -0.30 2.34
C MET A 12 -7.75 -1.66 3.01
N ALA A 13 -8.20 -1.70 4.26
CA ALA A 13 -8.48 -2.94 5.01
C ALA A 13 -9.57 -3.81 4.37
N LYS A 14 -10.48 -3.20 3.59
CA LYS A 14 -11.53 -3.90 2.84
C LYS A 14 -11.11 -4.30 1.44
N SER A 15 -9.98 -3.77 0.95
CA SER A 15 -9.50 -4.02 -0.40
C SER A 15 -8.76 -5.35 -0.47
N THR A 16 -8.85 -6.04 -1.60
CA THR A 16 -8.12 -7.31 -1.81
C THR A 16 -6.60 -7.13 -1.73
N VAL A 17 -6.10 -5.97 -2.16
CA VAL A 17 -4.68 -5.59 -2.05
C VAL A 17 -4.61 -4.11 -1.70
N GLY A 18 -4.09 -3.79 -0.51
CA GLY A 18 -3.81 -2.42 -0.06
C GLY A 18 -2.35 -2.06 -0.31
N ILE A 19 -2.09 -0.89 -0.88
CA ILE A 19 -0.75 -0.43 -1.22
C ILE A 19 -0.56 0.97 -0.63
N THR A 20 0.53 1.18 0.09
CA THR A 20 0.89 2.48 0.63
C THR A 20 2.32 2.85 0.26
N THR A 21 2.66 4.13 0.42
CA THR A 21 4.02 4.62 0.21
C THR A 21 4.75 4.58 1.55
N GLY A 22 5.98 4.09 1.56
CA GLY A 22 6.77 3.96 2.79
C GLY A 22 7.30 5.28 3.33
N ALA A 23 7.53 6.24 2.42
CA ALA A 23 8.11 7.53 2.79
C ALA A 23 7.06 8.58 3.19
N ALA A 24 5.85 8.50 2.62
CA ALA A 24 4.76 9.46 2.90
C ALA A 24 3.55 8.81 3.59
N GLY A 25 3.54 7.47 3.74
CA GLY A 25 2.49 6.75 4.43
C GLY A 25 2.50 7.01 5.93
N SER A 26 1.34 7.31 6.48
CA SER A 26 1.08 7.31 7.92
C SER A 26 1.28 5.91 8.51
N ASP A 27 1.64 5.85 9.79
CA ASP A 27 1.83 4.58 10.50
C ASP A 27 0.62 3.65 10.36
N VAL A 28 -0.59 4.22 10.41
CA VAL A 28 -1.84 3.47 10.22
C VAL A 28 -1.96 2.90 8.81
N ALA A 29 -1.55 3.66 7.79
CA ALA A 29 -1.54 3.19 6.41
C ALA A 29 -0.50 2.07 6.21
N LEU A 30 0.67 2.20 6.83
CA LEU A 30 1.74 1.19 6.80
C LEU A 30 1.34 -0.12 7.47
N GLU A 31 0.62 -0.05 8.59
CA GLU A 31 0.14 -1.24 9.31
C GLU A 31 -1.05 -1.91 8.61
N THR A 32 -1.82 -1.16 7.84
CA THR A 32 -3.00 -1.67 7.11
C THR A 32 -2.65 -2.18 5.71
N ALA A 33 -1.66 -1.61 5.06
CA ALA A 33 -1.30 -1.96 3.69
C ALA A 33 -0.63 -3.34 3.62
N TYR A 34 -0.93 -4.06 2.54
CA TYR A 34 -0.26 -5.32 2.22
C TYR A 34 1.13 -5.08 1.61
N ILE A 35 1.28 -3.98 0.86
CA ILE A 35 2.54 -3.60 0.20
C ILE A 35 2.87 -2.16 0.59
N ALA A 36 4.09 -1.94 1.10
CA ALA A 36 4.62 -0.60 1.38
C ALA A 36 5.77 -0.25 0.41
N LEU A 37 5.59 0.79 -0.40
CA LEU A 37 6.56 1.26 -1.40
C LEU A 37 7.56 2.23 -0.78
N MET A 38 8.69 1.73 -0.29
CA MET A 38 9.71 2.54 0.40
C MET A 38 10.40 3.62 -0.45
N ALA A 39 10.35 3.51 -1.78
CA ALA A 39 11.03 4.43 -2.70
C ALA A 39 10.08 5.32 -3.51
N ASP A 40 8.78 5.30 -3.19
CA ASP A 40 7.71 6.05 -3.88
C ASP A 40 7.66 5.85 -5.41
N ARG A 41 8.24 4.75 -5.89
CA ARG A 41 8.23 4.38 -7.30
C ARG A 41 6.99 3.58 -7.61
N LEU A 42 5.95 4.27 -8.04
CA LEU A 42 4.72 3.63 -8.50
C LEU A 42 4.97 2.71 -9.72
N ASP A 43 6.03 2.94 -10.48
CA ASP A 43 6.46 2.05 -11.57
C ASP A 43 6.77 0.62 -11.12
N ASN A 44 7.03 0.41 -9.81
CA ASN A 44 7.27 -0.91 -9.24
C ASN A 44 5.96 -1.65 -8.87
N LEU A 45 4.80 -0.99 -8.94
CA LEU A 45 3.50 -1.63 -8.63
C LEU A 45 3.24 -2.92 -9.40
N PRO A 46 3.47 -2.98 -10.74
CA PRO A 46 3.22 -4.20 -11.50
C PRO A 46 4.02 -5.38 -10.93
N PHE A 47 5.29 -5.15 -10.59
CA PHE A 47 6.16 -6.17 -10.02
C PHE A 47 5.73 -6.56 -8.60
N ALA A 48 5.40 -5.58 -7.75
CA ALA A 48 4.99 -5.83 -6.38
C ALA A 48 3.62 -6.56 -6.29
N ALA A 49 2.66 -6.18 -7.14
CA ALA A 49 1.37 -6.85 -7.23
C ALA A 49 1.51 -8.29 -7.75
N LEU A 50 2.41 -8.54 -8.72
CA LEU A 50 2.69 -9.88 -9.23
C LEU A 50 3.32 -10.80 -8.19
N GLN A 51 4.20 -10.30 -7.31
CA GLN A 51 4.80 -11.11 -6.24
C GLN A 51 3.80 -11.52 -5.15
N SER A 52 2.73 -10.75 -4.94
CA SER A 52 1.70 -11.08 -3.95
C SER A 52 0.73 -12.19 -4.38
N MET A 53 0.80 -12.64 -5.64
CA MET A 53 -0.10 -13.66 -6.20
C MET A 53 0.54 -15.07 -6.24
N VAL A 54 1.66 -15.28 -5.55
CA VAL A 54 2.34 -16.58 -5.35
C VAL A 54 2.39 -16.91 -3.86
#